data_AF-A0AAX7TVK2-F1
#
_entry.id   AF-A0AAX7TVK2-F1
#
_cell.length_a   1.000
_cell.length_b   1.000
_cell.length_c   1.000
_cell.angle_alpha   90.00
_cell.angle_beta   90.00
_cell.angle_gamma   90.00
#
_symmetry.space_group_name_H-M   'P 1'
#
loop_
_entity.id
_entity.type
_entity.pdbx_description
1 polymer ?
#
loop_
_entity_poly.entity_id
_entity_poly.type
_entity_poly.pdbx_seq_one_letter_code
_entity_poly.pdbx_strand_id
1 'polypeptide(L)'
;MCLSRIQSLRLVAVLEDCSHQLEILGHILAMRIRRERPAQEKAKLRKLTRDCEYISQLMSKLHLELEEKQCFSSLLQAVEEVEQRRRDTNMKREEMKQVDKRRQTLLKQQEELQQKTLKLQVIHHEANKKDHLLKMRSKENIKENDTGLQLRKIQSETSQAEALLEGQLELLKKQLKEEVRVHEESQKFLLKQHEELQQLLHELQKHTEQMVQEKSKQLHNMCFKKDLNLDRLEDMKMKFKEMEQMVMEDREEQEKLYQQQARIRAATKLQAWWRGCIVRRGLCGFKKAEKGKKGNKKERRKKKK
;
A
#
# COMPACT_ATOMS: atom_id res chain seq x y z
N MET A 1 5.57 -15.94 -10.63
CA MET A 1 5.23 -16.07 -9.20
C MET A 1 4.45 -17.34 -9.02
N CYS A 2 4.95 -18.30 -8.25
CA CYS A 2 4.26 -19.56 -7.98
C CYS A 2 3.87 -19.62 -6.51
N LEU A 3 2.67 -20.16 -6.23
CA LEU A 3 2.17 -20.38 -4.88
C LEU A 3 2.48 -21.81 -4.44
N SER A 4 2.57 -22.04 -3.13
CA SER A 4 2.59 -23.43 -2.64
C SER A 4 1.26 -24.12 -2.96
N ARG A 5 1.27 -25.45 -3.13
CA ARG A 5 0.05 -26.23 -3.44
C ARG A 5 -1.09 -25.97 -2.45
N ILE A 6 -0.79 -25.85 -1.16
CA ILE A 6 -1.78 -25.56 -0.12
C ILE A 6 -2.38 -24.16 -0.30
N GLN A 7 -1.56 -23.16 -0.64
CA GLN A 7 -2.04 -21.80 -0.90
C GLN A 7 -2.88 -21.73 -2.16
N SER A 8 -2.47 -22.42 -3.24
CA SER A 8 -3.26 -22.53 -4.47
C SER A 8 -4.64 -23.13 -4.18
N LEU A 9 -4.72 -24.26 -3.50
CA LEU A 9 -6.00 -24.92 -3.17
C LEU A 9 -6.92 -24.05 -2.30
N ARG A 10 -6.36 -23.32 -1.32
CA ARG A 10 -7.15 -22.38 -0.51
C ARG A 10 -7.71 -21.23 -1.36
N LEU A 11 -6.92 -20.73 -2.30
CA LEU A 11 -7.33 -19.62 -3.16
C LEU A 11 -8.40 -20.08 -4.17
N VAL A 12 -8.25 -21.28 -4.73
CA VAL A 12 -9.24 -21.94 -5.60
C VAL A 12 -10.60 -22.07 -4.90
N ALA A 13 -10.64 -22.54 -3.66
CA ALA A 13 -11.89 -22.64 -2.89
C ALA A 13 -12.58 -21.29 -2.65
N VAL A 14 -11.80 -20.21 -2.45
CA VAL A 14 -12.37 -18.85 -2.32
C VAL A 14 -12.87 -18.34 -3.67
N LEU A 15 -12.17 -18.65 -4.77
CA LEU A 15 -12.60 -18.26 -6.11
C LEU A 15 -13.90 -18.95 -6.52
N GLU A 16 -14.13 -20.19 -6.10
CA GLU A 16 -15.41 -20.86 -6.30
C GLU A 16 -16.54 -20.12 -5.59
N ASP A 17 -16.39 -19.78 -4.31
CA ASP A 17 -17.41 -19.01 -3.57
C ASP A 17 -17.70 -17.66 -4.23
N CYS A 18 -16.66 -16.93 -4.62
CA CYS A 18 -16.82 -15.68 -5.35
C CYS A 18 -17.49 -15.86 -6.73
N SER A 19 -17.27 -16.98 -7.43
CA SER A 19 -17.95 -17.28 -8.69
C SER A 19 -19.45 -17.48 -8.48
N HIS A 20 -19.84 -18.26 -7.46
CA HIS A 20 -21.24 -18.44 -7.10
C HIS A 20 -21.91 -17.11 -6.72
N GLN A 21 -21.21 -16.24 -5.99
CA GLN A 21 -21.72 -14.91 -5.65
C GLN A 21 -21.92 -14.04 -6.90
N LEU A 22 -21.00 -14.10 -7.87
CA LEU A 22 -21.14 -13.37 -9.15
C LEU A 22 -22.31 -13.89 -9.98
N GLU A 23 -22.57 -15.19 -9.99
CA GLU A 23 -23.74 -15.77 -10.65
C GLU A 23 -25.05 -15.27 -10.01
N ILE A 24 -25.14 -15.28 -8.67
CA ILE A 24 -26.28 -14.73 -7.94
C ILE A 24 -26.48 -13.24 -8.29
N LEU A 25 -25.40 -12.46 -8.29
CA LEU A 25 -25.44 -11.05 -8.69
C LEU A 25 -25.89 -10.89 -10.14
N GLY A 26 -25.42 -11.74 -11.06
CA GLY A 26 -25.83 -11.76 -12.46
C GLY A 26 -27.34 -11.95 -12.61
N HIS A 27 -27.92 -12.91 -11.88
CA HIS A 27 -29.37 -13.14 -11.85
C HIS A 27 -30.14 -11.94 -11.29
N ILE A 28 -29.66 -11.33 -10.20
CA ILE A 28 -30.26 -10.12 -9.61
C ILE A 28 -30.25 -8.96 -10.61
N LEU A 29 -29.12 -8.76 -11.30
CA LEU A 29 -28.97 -7.70 -12.31
C LEU A 29 -29.88 -7.93 -13.52
N ALA A 30 -29.97 -9.16 -14.02
CA ALA A 30 -30.87 -9.52 -15.12
C ALA A 30 -32.34 -9.24 -14.75
N MET A 31 -32.76 -9.61 -13.54
CA MET A 31 -34.09 -9.29 -13.02
C MET A 31 -34.32 -7.79 -12.90
N ARG A 32 -33.30 -7.03 -12.49
CA ARG A 32 -33.37 -5.57 -12.30
C ARG A 32 -33.41 -4.80 -13.62
N ILE A 33 -32.78 -5.32 -14.67
CA ILE A 33 -32.80 -4.77 -16.04
C ILE A 33 -34.17 -4.96 -16.71
N ARG A 34 -34.83 -6.10 -16.46
CA ARG A 34 -36.17 -6.42 -17.00
C ARG A 34 -37.27 -5.51 -16.46
N ARG A 35 -37.10 -4.92 -15.27
CA ARG A 35 -38.04 -3.95 -14.71
C ARG A 35 -37.99 -2.63 -15.49
N GLU A 36 -39.13 -1.98 -15.66
CA GLU A 36 -39.19 -0.65 -16.27
C GLU A 36 -38.37 0.35 -15.46
N ARG A 37 -37.35 0.90 -16.11
CA ARG A 37 -36.36 1.83 -15.56
C ARG A 37 -35.96 2.83 -16.63
N PRO A 38 -35.54 4.04 -16.24
CA PRO A 38 -35.05 5.04 -17.18
C PRO A 38 -33.86 4.52 -17.99
N ALA A 39 -33.74 4.96 -19.24
CA ALA A 39 -32.75 4.46 -20.21
C ALA A 39 -31.30 4.56 -19.70
N GLN A 40 -30.98 5.60 -18.94
CA GLN A 40 -29.66 5.80 -18.33
C GLN A 40 -29.34 4.73 -17.27
N GLU A 41 -30.30 4.33 -16.45
CA GLU A 41 -30.11 3.26 -15.47
C GLU A 41 -29.95 1.90 -16.15
N LYS A 42 -30.75 1.63 -17.19
CA LYS A 42 -30.60 0.40 -17.99
C LYS A 42 -29.22 0.31 -18.65
N ALA A 43 -28.63 1.43 -19.07
CA ALA A 43 -27.27 1.47 -19.61
C ALA A 43 -26.20 1.15 -18.53
N LYS A 44 -26.33 1.74 -17.33
CA LYS A 44 -25.43 1.45 -16.19
C LYS A 44 -25.52 -0.02 -15.77
N LEU A 45 -26.73 -0.57 -15.66
CA LEU A 45 -26.95 -1.97 -15.30
C LEU A 45 -26.37 -2.92 -16.36
N ARG A 46 -26.57 -2.64 -17.66
CA ARG A 46 -25.97 -3.44 -18.74
C ARG A 46 -24.45 -3.41 -18.72
N LYS A 47 -23.84 -2.27 -18.37
CA LYS A 47 -22.38 -2.19 -18.18
C LYS A 47 -21.95 -3.08 -17.02
N LEU A 48 -22.62 -2.96 -15.87
CA LEU A 48 -22.30 -3.77 -14.69
C LEU A 48 -22.44 -5.27 -14.95
N THR A 49 -23.45 -5.69 -15.73
CA THR A 49 -23.59 -7.09 -16.16
C THR A 49 -22.37 -7.57 -16.96
N ARG A 50 -21.91 -6.78 -17.94
CA ARG A 50 -20.70 -7.10 -18.71
C ARG A 50 -19.44 -7.15 -17.85
N ASP A 51 -19.33 -6.24 -16.89
CA ASP A 51 -18.20 -6.21 -15.96
C ASP A 51 -18.21 -7.48 -15.08
N CYS A 52 -19.38 -7.92 -14.59
CA CYS A 52 -19.52 -9.19 -13.86
C CYS A 52 -19.21 -10.42 -14.72
N GLU A 53 -19.65 -10.45 -15.98
CA GLU A 53 -19.34 -11.52 -16.93
C GLU A 53 -17.83 -11.60 -17.19
N TYR A 54 -17.18 -10.46 -17.41
CA TYR A 54 -15.73 -10.37 -17.59
C TYR A 54 -14.96 -10.86 -16.37
N ILE A 55 -15.36 -10.45 -15.16
CA ILE A 55 -14.74 -10.91 -13.91
C ILE A 55 -14.95 -12.42 -13.75
N SER A 56 -16.14 -12.94 -14.05
CA SER A 56 -16.42 -14.38 -13.97
C SER A 56 -15.50 -15.17 -14.91
N GLN A 57 -15.32 -14.72 -16.16
CA GLN A 57 -14.38 -15.34 -17.11
C GLN A 57 -12.93 -15.29 -16.60
N LEU A 58 -12.52 -14.16 -16.03
CA LEU A 58 -11.19 -13.99 -15.46
C LEU A 58 -10.96 -14.94 -14.26
N MET A 59 -12.00 -15.11 -13.44
CA MET A 59 -11.98 -16.03 -12.30
C MET A 59 -11.91 -17.49 -12.73
N SER A 60 -12.68 -17.91 -13.73
CA SER A 60 -12.58 -19.27 -14.30
C SER A 60 -11.18 -19.53 -14.87
N LYS A 61 -10.60 -18.54 -15.55
CA LYS A 61 -9.22 -18.65 -16.08
C LYS A 61 -8.19 -18.77 -14.96
N LEU A 62 -8.31 -17.95 -13.92
CA LEU A 62 -7.43 -17.98 -12.75
C LEU A 62 -7.55 -19.30 -11.98
N HIS A 63 -8.76 -19.82 -11.85
CA HIS A 63 -9.03 -21.10 -11.20
C HIS A 63 -8.23 -22.23 -11.88
N LEU A 64 -8.34 -22.35 -13.22
CA LEU A 64 -7.57 -23.32 -14.01
C LEU A 64 -6.04 -23.13 -13.86
N GLU A 65 -5.56 -21.88 -13.89
CA GLU A 65 -4.12 -21.60 -13.73
C GLU A 65 -3.57 -21.99 -12.35
N LEU A 66 -4.36 -21.79 -11.30
CA LEU A 66 -3.98 -22.16 -9.94
C LEU A 66 -3.97 -23.67 -9.75
N GLU A 67 -4.96 -24.37 -10.29
CA GLU A 67 -5.07 -25.83 -10.20
C GLU A 67 -3.96 -26.56 -10.95
N GLU A 68 -3.66 -26.15 -12.18
CA GLU A 68 -2.70 -26.81 -13.07
C GLU A 68 -1.26 -26.36 -12.82
N LYS A 69 -1.03 -25.04 -12.70
CA LYS A 69 0.30 -24.43 -12.78
C LYS A 69 0.73 -23.75 -11.49
N GLN A 70 -0.17 -23.65 -10.50
CA GLN A 70 0.07 -22.96 -9.22
C GLN A 70 0.55 -21.51 -9.42
N CYS A 71 0.10 -20.85 -10.49
CA CYS A 71 0.47 -19.50 -10.84
C CYS A 71 -0.77 -18.65 -11.13
N PHE A 72 -0.58 -17.32 -11.24
CA PHE A 72 -1.67 -16.36 -11.44
C PHE A 72 -1.28 -15.26 -12.45
N SER A 73 -0.46 -15.61 -13.45
CA SER A 73 0.07 -14.65 -14.42
C SER A 73 -1.01 -13.96 -15.24
N SER A 74 -2.13 -14.64 -15.57
CA SER A 74 -3.20 -13.98 -16.32
C SER A 74 -3.93 -12.92 -15.53
N LEU A 75 -4.10 -13.10 -14.21
CA LEU A 75 -4.67 -12.06 -13.36
C LEU A 75 -3.76 -10.84 -13.31
N LEU A 76 -2.45 -11.06 -13.17
CA LEU A 76 -1.47 -9.97 -13.14
C LEU A 76 -1.52 -9.15 -14.43
N GLN A 77 -1.51 -9.83 -15.58
CA GLN A 77 -1.60 -9.18 -16.89
C GLN A 77 -2.92 -8.41 -17.05
N ALA A 78 -4.06 -9.00 -16.64
CA ALA A 78 -5.35 -8.33 -16.72
C ALA A 78 -5.40 -7.05 -15.86
N VAL A 79 -4.77 -7.07 -14.67
CA VAL A 79 -4.67 -5.89 -13.80
C VAL A 79 -3.78 -4.82 -14.43
N GLU A 80 -2.63 -5.21 -15.00
CA GLU A 80 -1.73 -4.29 -15.69
C GLU A 80 -2.39 -3.63 -16.90
N GLU A 81 -3.14 -4.39 -17.70
CA GLU A 81 -3.90 -3.86 -18.84
C GLU A 81 -4.97 -2.84 -18.41
N VAL A 82 -5.68 -3.11 -17.30
CA VAL A 82 -6.69 -2.17 -16.75
C VAL A 82 -6.03 -0.89 -16.24
N GLU A 83 -4.91 -0.99 -15.52
CA GLU A 83 -4.14 0.16 -15.04
C GLU A 83 -3.55 0.97 -16.20
N GLN A 84 -3.10 0.32 -17.27
CA GLN A 84 -2.63 1.02 -18.47
C GLN A 84 -3.75 1.79 -19.15
N ARG A 85 -4.91 1.15 -19.38
CA ARG A 85 -6.10 1.83 -19.94
C ARG A 85 -6.52 3.02 -19.08
N ARG A 86 -6.47 2.89 -17.76
CA ARG A 86 -6.77 3.98 -16.82
C ARG A 86 -5.80 5.15 -17.01
N ARG A 87 -4.49 4.88 -17.08
CA ARG A 87 -3.46 5.90 -17.35
C ARG A 87 -3.72 6.61 -18.68
N ASP A 88 -3.98 5.88 -19.75
CA ASP A 88 -4.25 6.45 -21.07
C ASP A 88 -5.51 7.35 -21.06
N THR A 89 -6.57 6.93 -20.36
CA THR A 89 -7.79 7.76 -20.24
C THR A 89 -7.58 9.02 -19.42
N ASN A 90 -6.73 8.97 -18.39
CA ASN A 90 -6.36 10.15 -17.59
C ASN A 90 -5.53 11.14 -18.42
N MET A 91 -4.54 10.64 -19.16
CA MET A 91 -3.74 11.45 -20.09
C MET A 91 -4.63 12.19 -21.10
N LYS A 92 -5.53 11.49 -21.77
CA LYS A 92 -6.48 12.10 -22.73
C LYS A 92 -7.36 13.17 -22.08
N ARG A 93 -7.80 12.97 -20.83
CA ARG A 93 -8.60 13.97 -20.09
C ARG A 93 -7.78 15.20 -19.75
N GLU A 94 -6.50 15.04 -19.40
CA GLU A 94 -5.60 16.15 -19.11
C GLU A 94 -5.27 16.96 -20.37
N GLU A 95 -4.99 16.28 -21.48
CA GLU A 95 -4.80 16.91 -22.79
C GLU A 95 -6.02 17.74 -23.19
N MET A 96 -7.22 17.17 -23.06
CA MET A 96 -8.47 17.88 -23.38
C MET A 96 -8.64 19.14 -22.51
N LYS A 97 -8.36 19.05 -21.20
CA LYS A 97 -8.39 20.22 -20.30
C LYS A 97 -7.36 21.28 -20.67
N GLN A 98 -6.16 20.88 -21.12
CA GLN A 98 -5.15 21.82 -21.58
C GLN A 98 -5.57 22.52 -22.87
N VAL A 99 -6.14 21.79 -23.83
CA VAL A 99 -6.67 22.35 -25.07
C VAL A 99 -7.80 23.34 -24.78
N ASP A 100 -8.72 23.01 -23.88
CA ASP A 100 -9.81 23.91 -23.47
C ASP A 100 -9.28 25.20 -22.83
N LYS A 101 -8.28 25.11 -21.95
CA LYS A 101 -7.62 26.29 -21.36
C LYS A 101 -6.96 27.16 -22.43
N ARG A 102 -6.21 26.54 -23.36
CA ARG A 102 -5.56 27.26 -24.48
C ARG A 102 -6.60 27.96 -25.37
N ARG A 103 -7.71 27.30 -25.64
CA ARG A 103 -8.82 27.88 -26.41
C ARG A 103 -9.43 29.07 -25.70
N GLN A 104 -9.67 28.99 -24.40
CA GLN A 104 -10.19 30.11 -23.61
C GLN A 104 -9.21 31.29 -23.59
N THR A 105 -7.91 31.06 -23.45
CA THR A 105 -6.91 32.14 -23.51
C THR A 105 -6.85 32.80 -24.88
N LEU A 106 -6.96 32.01 -25.96
CA LEU A 106 -6.97 32.55 -27.33
C LEU A 106 -8.21 33.41 -27.59
N LEU A 107 -9.39 33.00 -27.10
CA LEU A 107 -10.62 33.79 -27.23
C LEU A 107 -10.48 35.15 -26.53
N LYS A 108 -9.94 35.18 -25.30
CA LYS A 108 -9.68 36.43 -24.57
C LYS A 108 -8.70 37.34 -25.33
N GLN A 109 -7.61 36.78 -25.85
CA GLN A 109 -6.65 37.55 -26.66
C GLN A 109 -7.28 38.10 -27.93
N GLN A 110 -8.16 37.35 -28.58
CA GLN A 110 -8.89 37.80 -29.77
C GLN A 110 -9.84 38.97 -29.44
N GLU A 111 -10.58 38.89 -28.34
CA GLU A 111 -11.43 39.99 -27.85
C GLU A 111 -10.62 41.25 -27.51
N GLU A 112 -9.47 41.10 -26.83
CA GLU A 112 -8.57 42.23 -26.53
C GLU A 112 -8.01 42.88 -27.80
N LEU A 113 -7.61 42.07 -28.79
CA LEU A 113 -7.14 42.58 -30.07
C LEU A 113 -8.25 43.34 -30.80
N GLN A 114 -9.48 42.80 -30.84
CA GLN A 114 -10.63 43.51 -31.43
C GLN A 114 -10.88 44.86 -30.74
N GLN A 115 -10.84 44.91 -29.41
CA GLN A 115 -10.98 46.17 -28.67
C GLN A 115 -9.86 47.16 -29.00
N LYS A 116 -8.61 46.70 -29.12
CA LYS A 116 -7.48 47.55 -29.51
C LYS A 116 -7.62 48.05 -30.95
N THR A 117 -8.07 47.23 -31.89
CA THR A 117 -8.32 47.63 -33.27
C THR A 117 -9.40 48.70 -33.35
N LEU A 118 -10.49 48.58 -32.60
CA LEU A 118 -11.54 49.61 -32.52
C LEU A 118 -11.00 50.93 -31.97
N LYS A 119 -10.22 50.88 -30.88
CA LYS A 119 -9.58 52.09 -30.31
C LYS A 119 -8.64 52.75 -31.31
N LEU A 120 -7.84 51.97 -32.04
CA LEU A 120 -6.96 52.48 -33.09
C LEU A 120 -7.74 53.14 -34.24
N GLN A 121 -8.88 52.56 -34.66
CA GLN A 121 -9.74 53.16 -35.67
C GLN A 121 -10.30 54.52 -35.21
N VAL A 122 -10.70 54.64 -33.95
CA VAL A 122 -11.16 55.91 -33.36
C VAL A 122 -10.04 56.94 -33.35
N ILE A 123 -8.85 56.59 -32.84
CA ILE A 123 -7.68 57.49 -32.80
C ILE A 123 -7.28 57.92 -34.21
N HIS A 124 -7.26 57.01 -35.18
CA HIS A 124 -6.95 57.31 -36.57
C HIS A 124 -7.97 58.29 -37.18
N HIS A 125 -9.26 58.12 -36.88
CA HIS A 125 -10.30 59.03 -37.33
C HIS A 125 -10.17 60.43 -36.69
N GLU A 126 -9.83 60.51 -35.40
CA GLU A 126 -9.56 61.78 -34.70
C GLU A 126 -8.30 62.49 -35.22
N ALA A 127 -7.24 61.74 -35.50
CA ALA A 127 -6.00 62.27 -36.08
C ALA A 127 -6.28 62.88 -37.47
N ASN A 128 -7.00 62.15 -38.34
CA ASN A 128 -7.39 62.68 -39.65
C ASN A 128 -8.23 63.95 -39.53
N LYS A 129 -9.20 64.01 -38.59
CA LYS A 129 -9.97 65.23 -38.31
C LYS A 129 -9.08 66.40 -37.88
N LYS A 130 -8.12 66.16 -36.98
CA LYS A 130 -7.16 67.18 -36.54
C LYS A 130 -6.26 67.67 -37.68
N ASP A 131 -5.78 66.77 -38.54
CA ASP A 131 -4.97 67.13 -39.71
C ASP A 131 -5.77 67.96 -40.72
N HIS A 132 -7.05 67.65 -40.93
CA HIS A 132 -7.94 68.48 -41.73
C HIS A 132 -8.15 69.87 -41.13
N LEU A 133 -8.35 69.95 -39.81
CA LEU A 133 -8.50 71.23 -39.10
C LEU A 133 -7.20 72.05 -39.11
N LEU A 134 -6.03 71.43 -38.97
CA LEU A 134 -4.73 72.13 -39.04
C LEU A 134 -4.43 72.65 -40.44
N LYS A 135 -4.82 71.92 -41.50
CA LYS A 135 -4.73 72.39 -42.90
C LYS A 135 -5.68 73.55 -43.22
N MET A 136 -6.79 73.68 -42.49
CA MET A 136 -7.71 74.81 -42.57
C MET A 136 -7.22 75.99 -41.73
N ARG A 137 -6.71 75.74 -40.52
CA ARG A 137 -6.20 76.77 -39.59
C ARG A 137 -4.90 77.42 -40.05
N SER A 138 -4.06 76.68 -40.79
CA SER A 138 -2.87 77.24 -41.46
C SER A 138 -3.21 78.18 -42.63
N LYS A 139 -4.47 78.22 -43.08
CA LYS A 139 -4.98 79.21 -44.05
C LYS A 139 -5.62 80.45 -43.39
N GLU A 140 -5.88 80.42 -42.08
CA GLU A 140 -6.64 81.47 -41.38
C GLU A 140 -5.82 82.38 -40.46
N ASN A 141 -4.58 82.04 -40.13
CA ASN A 141 -3.80 82.81 -39.16
C ASN A 141 -2.82 83.81 -39.83
N ILE A 142 -3.37 84.88 -40.40
CA ILE A 142 -2.75 86.21 -40.37
C ILE A 142 -3.80 87.13 -39.75
N LYS A 143 -3.66 87.45 -38.46
CA LYS A 143 -3.96 88.76 -37.85
C LYS A 143 -3.80 88.72 -36.33
N GLU A 144 -2.72 89.40 -35.95
CA GLU A 144 -2.37 90.14 -34.74
C GLU A 144 -3.42 90.46 -33.64
N ASN A 145 -2.87 90.43 -32.43
CA ASN A 145 -3.01 91.36 -31.29
C ASN A 145 -4.27 91.33 -30.41
N ASP A 146 -4.13 90.59 -29.28
CA ASP A 146 -4.66 90.98 -27.96
C ASP A 146 -3.80 90.37 -26.82
N THR A 147 -2.49 90.64 -26.83
CA THR A 147 -1.51 89.85 -26.07
C THR A 147 -1.60 90.01 -24.55
N GLY A 148 -1.98 91.19 -24.04
CA GLY A 148 -1.98 91.46 -22.59
C GLY A 148 -3.17 90.88 -21.80
N LEU A 149 -4.38 90.93 -22.37
CA LEU A 149 -5.57 90.32 -21.79
C LEU A 149 -5.55 88.79 -21.96
N GLN A 150 -5.04 88.30 -23.08
CA GLN A 150 -4.78 86.87 -23.29
C GLN A 150 -3.76 86.33 -22.29
N LEU A 151 -2.66 87.04 -22.02
CA LEU A 151 -1.67 86.61 -21.03
C LEU A 151 -2.26 86.49 -19.62
N ARG A 152 -3.08 87.45 -19.16
CA ARG A 152 -3.74 87.36 -17.84
C ARG A 152 -4.76 86.23 -17.76
N LYS A 153 -5.50 86.00 -18.85
CA LYS A 153 -6.47 84.91 -18.94
C LYS A 153 -5.77 83.55 -18.94
N ILE A 154 -4.73 83.40 -19.75
CA ILE A 154 -3.85 82.22 -19.77
C ILE A 154 -3.23 82.00 -18.39
N GLN A 155 -2.74 83.04 -17.73
CA GLN A 155 -2.14 82.94 -16.40
C GLN A 155 -3.16 82.44 -15.34
N SER A 156 -4.40 82.93 -15.38
CA SER A 156 -5.46 82.44 -14.48
C SER A 156 -5.87 81.00 -14.78
N GLU A 157 -5.95 80.63 -16.06
CA GLU A 157 -6.26 79.26 -16.50
C GLU A 157 -5.12 78.30 -16.13
N THR A 158 -3.85 78.72 -16.24
CA THR A 158 -2.70 77.93 -15.82
C THR A 158 -2.67 77.73 -14.32
N SER A 159 -2.95 78.77 -13.51
CA SER A 159 -2.99 78.62 -12.05
C SER A 159 -4.15 77.73 -11.58
N GLN A 160 -5.31 77.76 -12.27
CA GLN A 160 -6.41 76.84 -12.00
C GLN A 160 -6.05 75.39 -12.38
N ALA A 161 -5.38 75.19 -13.51
CA ALA A 161 -4.89 73.88 -13.92
C ALA A 161 -3.81 73.34 -12.96
N GLU A 162 -2.91 74.19 -12.49
CA GLU A 162 -1.89 73.86 -11.47
C GLU A 162 -2.55 73.43 -10.15
N ALA A 163 -3.53 74.18 -9.64
CA ALA A 163 -4.24 73.82 -8.41
C ALA A 163 -5.00 72.49 -8.55
N LEU A 164 -5.60 72.21 -9.72
CA LEU A 164 -6.23 70.92 -10.00
C LEU A 164 -5.21 69.77 -10.04
N LEU A 165 -4.05 69.98 -10.66
CA LEU A 165 -2.97 69.00 -10.72
C LEU A 165 -2.36 68.74 -9.34
N GLU A 166 -2.19 69.77 -8.51
CA GLU A 166 -1.75 69.64 -7.11
C GLU A 166 -2.74 68.83 -6.28
N GLY A 167 -4.04 69.10 -6.43
CA GLY A 167 -5.10 68.31 -5.78
C GLY A 167 -5.08 66.83 -6.20
N GLN A 168 -4.88 66.56 -7.50
CA GLN A 168 -4.72 65.19 -8.01
C GLN A 168 -3.46 64.51 -7.46
N LEU A 169 -2.33 65.23 -7.41
CA LEU A 169 -1.09 64.72 -6.82
C LEU A 169 -1.26 64.38 -5.34
N GLU A 170 -1.98 65.20 -4.58
CA GLU A 170 -2.22 64.96 -3.17
C GLU A 170 -3.17 63.78 -2.93
N LEU A 171 -4.20 63.62 -3.77
CA LEU A 171 -5.07 62.44 -3.76
C LEU A 171 -4.28 61.16 -4.07
N LEU A 172 -3.46 61.17 -5.13
CA LEU A 172 -2.61 60.04 -5.51
C LEU A 172 -1.62 59.68 -4.40
N LYS A 173 -1.04 60.68 -3.72
CA LYS A 173 -0.17 60.45 -2.55
C LYS A 173 -0.92 59.77 -1.39
N LYS A 174 -2.18 60.14 -1.13
CA LYS A 174 -3.01 59.50 -0.10
C LYS A 174 -3.33 58.05 -0.47
N GLN A 175 -3.73 57.80 -1.72
CA GLN A 175 -3.98 56.45 -2.23
C GLN A 175 -2.73 55.57 -2.15
N LEU A 176 -1.56 56.09 -2.54
CA LEU A 176 -0.31 55.34 -2.46
C LEU A 176 0.04 54.94 -1.02
N LYS A 177 -0.14 55.83 -0.04
CA LYS A 177 0.11 55.52 1.38
C LYS A 177 -0.84 54.44 1.90
N GLU A 178 -2.10 54.51 1.50
CA GLU A 178 -3.11 53.52 1.86
C GLU A 178 -2.78 52.14 1.25
N GLU A 179 -2.43 52.10 -0.04
CA GLU A 179 -1.99 50.87 -0.72
C GLU A 179 -0.76 50.26 -0.04
N VAL A 180 0.23 51.07 0.33
CA VAL A 180 1.42 50.59 1.08
C VAL A 180 1.01 49.99 2.42
N ARG A 181 0.12 50.65 3.18
CA ARG A 181 -0.36 50.12 4.47
C ARG A 181 -1.09 48.79 4.30
N VAL A 182 -2.05 48.73 3.38
CA VAL A 182 -2.82 47.50 3.11
C VAL A 182 -1.90 46.38 2.63
N HIS A 183 -0.89 46.70 1.82
CA HIS A 183 0.12 45.73 1.38
C HIS A 183 0.92 45.17 2.56
N GLU A 184 1.42 46.01 3.47
CA GLU A 184 2.13 45.57 4.66
C GLU A 184 1.26 44.70 5.59
N GLU A 185 0.00 45.07 5.78
CA GLU A 185 -0.97 44.29 6.57
C GLU A 185 -1.24 42.93 5.93
N SER A 186 -1.44 42.91 4.61
CA SER A 186 -1.62 41.68 3.84
C SER A 186 -0.39 40.77 3.93
N GLN A 187 0.81 41.35 3.85
CA GLN A 187 2.06 40.61 4.00
C GLN A 187 2.20 40.01 5.41
N LYS A 188 1.92 40.80 6.45
CA LYS A 188 1.92 40.31 7.85
C LYS A 188 0.90 39.20 8.06
N PHE A 189 -0.29 39.30 7.49
CA PHE A 189 -1.31 38.25 7.56
C PHE A 189 -0.83 36.96 6.88
N LEU A 190 -0.27 37.06 5.68
CA LEU A 190 0.26 35.90 4.95
C LEU A 190 1.41 35.22 5.71
N LEU A 191 2.31 36.01 6.32
CA LEU A 191 3.41 35.47 7.13
C LEU A 191 2.87 34.71 8.35
N LYS A 192 1.90 35.26 9.08
CA LYS A 192 1.28 34.58 10.23
C LYS A 192 0.60 33.27 9.81
N GLN A 193 -0.16 33.28 8.72
CA GLN A 193 -0.79 32.06 8.19
C GLN A 193 0.26 31.01 7.77
N HIS A 194 1.37 31.46 7.20
CA HIS A 194 2.46 30.56 6.85
C HIS A 194 3.10 29.93 8.10
N GLU A 195 3.35 30.72 9.15
CA GLU A 195 3.90 30.25 10.42
C GLU A 195 2.96 29.26 11.13
N GLU A 196 1.67 29.55 11.20
CA GLU A 196 0.64 28.65 11.77
C GLU A 196 0.61 27.30 11.04
N LEU A 197 0.62 27.32 9.71
CA LEU A 197 0.66 26.12 8.89
C LEU A 197 1.97 25.33 9.06
N GLN A 198 3.10 26.03 9.19
CA GLN A 198 4.38 25.38 9.47
C GLN A 198 4.40 24.70 10.84
N GLN A 199 3.84 25.33 11.87
CA GLN A 199 3.73 24.74 13.20
C GLN A 199 2.84 23.50 13.18
N LEU A 200 1.66 23.58 12.56
CA LEU A 200 0.77 22.44 12.42
C LEU A 200 1.43 21.29 11.65
N LEU A 201 2.14 21.60 10.56
CA LEU A 201 2.92 20.60 9.83
C LEU A 201 3.97 19.93 10.70
N HIS A 202 4.69 20.71 11.51
CA HIS A 202 5.72 20.17 12.39
C HIS A 202 5.12 19.28 13.49
N GLU A 203 4.00 19.67 14.08
CA GLU A 203 3.26 18.85 15.06
C GLU A 203 2.79 17.54 14.45
N LEU A 204 2.20 17.58 13.26
CA LEU A 204 1.77 16.39 12.54
C LEU A 204 2.95 15.48 12.21
N GLN A 205 4.06 16.03 11.70
CA GLN A 205 5.28 15.27 11.43
C GLN A 205 5.76 14.55 12.69
N LYS A 206 5.94 15.28 13.80
CA LYS A 206 6.38 14.71 15.08
C LYS A 206 5.43 13.62 15.58
N HIS A 207 4.12 13.84 15.51
CA HIS A 207 3.13 12.85 15.92
C HIS A 207 3.21 11.58 15.05
N THR A 208 3.34 11.73 13.72
CA THR A 208 3.49 10.58 12.84
C THR A 208 4.78 9.80 13.09
N GLU A 209 5.90 10.49 13.35
CA GLU A 209 7.17 9.85 13.72
C GLU A 209 7.04 9.04 15.01
N GLN A 210 6.39 9.61 16.04
CA GLN A 210 6.15 8.92 17.30
C GLN A 210 5.28 7.67 17.09
N MET A 211 4.19 7.77 16.34
CA MET A 211 3.33 6.63 16.02
C MET A 211 4.11 5.53 15.30
N VAL A 212 4.94 5.90 14.31
CA VAL A 212 5.77 4.95 13.57
C VAL A 212 6.78 4.27 14.49
N GLN A 213 7.43 5.01 15.39
CA GLN A 213 8.36 4.46 16.38
C GLN A 213 7.67 3.51 17.38
N GLU A 214 6.46 3.83 17.82
CA GLU A 214 5.70 2.95 18.70
C GLU A 214 5.29 1.65 17.98
N LYS A 215 4.81 1.76 16.74
CA LYS A 215 4.43 0.59 15.94
C LYS A 215 5.63 -0.29 15.60
N SER A 216 6.78 0.29 15.29
CA SER A 216 8.00 -0.48 15.04
C SER A 216 8.47 -1.22 16.30
N LYS A 217 8.42 -0.58 17.48
CA LYS A 217 8.69 -1.23 18.77
C LYS A 217 7.70 -2.37 19.06
N GLN A 218 6.40 -2.16 18.82
CA GLN A 218 5.38 -3.19 18.98
C GLN A 218 5.65 -4.40 18.08
N LEU A 219 5.96 -4.17 16.79
CA LEU A 219 6.31 -5.23 15.85
C LEU A 219 7.59 -5.96 16.26
N HIS A 220 8.63 -5.23 16.67
CA HIS A 220 9.88 -5.82 17.13
C HIS A 220 9.65 -6.74 18.34
N ASN A 221 8.87 -6.30 19.33
CA ASN A 221 8.53 -7.11 20.49
C ASN A 221 7.72 -8.37 20.12
N MET A 222 6.82 -8.27 19.15
CA MET A 222 6.06 -9.43 18.64
C MET A 222 6.97 -10.42 17.91
N CYS A 223 7.86 -9.94 17.04
CA CYS A 223 8.85 -10.77 16.36
C CYS A 223 9.74 -11.48 17.38
N PHE A 224 10.30 -10.75 18.36
CA PHE A 224 11.12 -11.32 19.41
C PHE A 224 10.40 -12.43 20.19
N LYS A 225 9.13 -12.21 20.58
CA LYS A 225 8.33 -13.25 21.25
C LYS A 225 8.08 -14.46 20.37
N LYS A 226 7.84 -14.25 19.07
CA LYS A 226 7.66 -15.33 18.11
C LYS A 226 8.94 -16.15 17.98
N ASP A 227 10.09 -15.51 17.85
CA ASP A 227 11.39 -16.17 17.71
C ASP A 227 11.72 -16.97 18.97
N LEU A 228 11.52 -16.39 20.17
CA LEU A 228 11.67 -17.11 21.43
C LEU A 228 10.75 -18.35 21.54
N ASN A 229 9.52 -18.25 21.03
CA ASN A 229 8.60 -19.39 21.01
C ASN A 229 9.03 -20.46 19.99
N LEU A 230 9.63 -20.07 18.87
CA LEU A 230 10.20 -21.00 17.91
C LEU A 230 11.39 -21.74 18.52
N ASP A 231 12.31 -21.03 19.17
CA ASP A 231 13.44 -21.64 19.87
C ASP A 231 12.98 -22.67 20.91
N ARG A 232 11.97 -22.32 21.73
CA ARG A 232 11.37 -23.25 22.69
C ARG A 232 10.76 -24.49 22.03
N LEU A 233 10.14 -24.31 20.87
CA LEU A 233 9.56 -25.43 20.12
C LEU A 233 10.65 -26.35 19.57
N GLU A 234 11.75 -25.77 19.08
CA GLU A 234 12.91 -26.52 18.61
C GLU A 234 13.57 -27.30 19.75
N ASP A 235 13.74 -26.69 20.92
CA ASP A 235 14.23 -27.37 22.13
C ASP A 235 13.34 -28.56 22.52
N MET A 236 12.01 -28.39 22.48
CA MET A 236 11.08 -29.48 22.76
C MET A 236 11.21 -30.61 21.72
N LYS A 237 11.32 -30.28 20.43
CA LYS A 237 11.53 -31.27 19.37
C LYS A 237 12.84 -32.05 19.57
N MET A 238 13.91 -31.38 20.00
CA MET A 238 15.18 -32.04 20.30
C MET A 238 15.03 -33.01 21.47
N LYS A 239 14.38 -32.59 22.57
CA LYS A 239 14.09 -33.47 23.71
C LYS A 239 13.23 -34.68 23.33
N PHE A 240 12.23 -34.51 22.46
CA PHE A 240 11.43 -35.64 21.97
C PHE A 240 12.29 -36.65 21.20
N LYS A 241 13.17 -36.19 20.31
CA LYS A 241 14.09 -37.07 19.59
C LYS A 241 15.04 -37.82 20.52
N GLU A 242 15.57 -37.15 21.54
CA GLU A 242 16.44 -37.79 22.55
C GLU A 242 15.69 -38.88 23.33
N MET A 243 14.44 -38.60 23.75
CA MET A 243 13.61 -39.60 24.43
C MET A 243 13.24 -40.77 23.51
N GLU A 244 12.89 -40.51 22.25
CA GLU A 244 12.64 -41.55 21.25
C GLU A 244 13.87 -42.45 21.06
N GLN A 245 15.06 -41.85 20.96
CA GLN A 245 16.31 -42.58 20.84
C GLN A 245 16.56 -43.46 22.08
N MET A 246 16.40 -42.92 23.29
CA MET A 246 16.55 -43.69 24.53
C MET A 246 15.57 -44.88 24.61
N VAL A 247 14.32 -44.70 24.16
CA VAL A 247 13.34 -45.79 24.10
C VAL A 247 13.73 -46.86 23.08
N MET A 248 14.28 -46.46 21.93
CA MET A 248 14.79 -47.40 20.93
C MET A 248 15.98 -48.20 21.48
N GLU A 249 16.92 -47.54 22.15
CA GLU A 249 18.08 -48.17 22.78
C GLU A 249 17.66 -49.18 23.86
N ASP A 250 16.74 -48.82 24.77
CA ASP A 250 16.21 -49.73 25.80
C ASP A 250 15.52 -50.97 25.17
N ARG A 251 14.76 -50.80 24.08
CA ARG A 251 14.16 -51.93 23.35
C ARG A 251 15.21 -52.87 22.77
N GLU A 252 16.24 -52.33 22.14
CA GLU A 252 17.34 -53.14 21.59
C GLU A 252 18.09 -53.90 22.69
N GLU A 253 18.33 -53.27 23.85
CA GLU A 253 18.96 -53.91 25.00
C GLU A 253 18.10 -55.05 25.56
N GLN A 254 16.78 -54.84 25.71
CA GLN A 254 15.84 -55.87 26.13
C GLN A 254 15.81 -57.05 25.15
N GLU A 255 15.84 -56.81 23.85
CA GLU A 255 15.92 -57.86 22.84
C GLU A 255 17.22 -58.65 22.95
N LYS A 256 18.37 -57.97 23.11
CA LYS A 256 19.68 -58.62 23.33
C LYS A 256 19.64 -59.52 24.58
N LEU A 257 19.06 -59.03 25.68
CA LEU A 257 18.89 -59.82 26.91
C LEU A 257 17.99 -61.04 26.69
N TYR A 258 16.87 -60.88 25.98
CA TYR A 258 15.97 -62.01 25.67
C TYR A 258 16.67 -63.08 24.82
N GLN A 259 17.44 -62.66 23.80
CA GLN A 259 18.25 -63.57 22.99
C GLN A 259 19.30 -64.31 23.82
N GLN A 260 20.01 -63.62 24.71
CA GLN A 260 20.97 -64.24 25.62
C GLN A 260 20.30 -65.27 26.54
N GLN A 261 19.15 -64.93 27.15
CA GLN A 261 18.37 -65.86 27.97
C GLN A 261 17.89 -67.07 27.17
N ALA A 262 17.45 -66.88 25.92
CA ALA A 262 17.07 -67.98 25.04
C ALA A 262 18.26 -68.92 24.75
N ARG A 263 19.45 -68.37 24.48
CA ARG A 263 20.69 -69.14 24.31
C ARG A 263 21.05 -69.95 25.55
N ILE A 264 21.00 -69.35 26.74
CA ILE A 264 21.28 -70.03 28.01
C ILE A 264 20.26 -71.15 28.26
N ARG A 265 18.97 -70.91 28.01
CA ARG A 265 17.92 -71.93 28.11
C ARG A 265 18.13 -73.09 27.14
N ALA A 266 18.48 -72.81 25.89
CA ALA A 266 18.79 -73.84 24.90
C ALA A 266 20.03 -74.65 25.31
N ALA A 267 21.11 -74.01 25.75
CA ALA A 267 22.31 -74.67 26.26
C ALA A 267 22.00 -75.57 27.47
N THR A 268 21.15 -75.10 28.39
CA THR A 268 20.72 -75.88 29.57
C THR A 268 19.89 -77.10 29.17
N LYS A 269 18.97 -76.96 28.19
CA LYS A 269 18.21 -78.08 27.64
C LYS A 269 19.11 -79.10 26.97
N LEU A 270 20.09 -78.66 26.16
CA LEU A 270 21.08 -79.53 25.53
C LEU A 270 21.93 -80.27 26.57
N GLN A 271 22.41 -79.55 27.59
CA GLN A 271 23.17 -80.15 28.70
C GLN A 271 22.34 -81.20 29.46
N ALA A 272 21.08 -80.88 29.78
CA ALA A 272 20.18 -81.81 30.45
C ALA A 272 19.86 -83.04 29.59
N TRP A 273 19.60 -82.84 28.29
CA TRP A 273 19.38 -83.91 27.32
C TRP A 273 20.59 -84.83 27.22
N TRP A 274 21.79 -84.25 27.08
CA TRP A 274 23.05 -84.99 27.01
C TRP A 274 23.31 -85.79 28.30
N ARG A 275 23.15 -85.17 29.47
CA ARG A 275 23.24 -85.87 30.77
C ARG A 275 22.24 -87.03 30.85
N GLY A 276 21.00 -86.83 30.42
CA GLY A 276 20.00 -87.89 30.36
C GLY A 276 20.37 -89.02 29.37
N CYS A 277 20.96 -88.69 28.23
CA CYS A 277 21.47 -89.66 27.26
C CYS A 277 22.63 -90.48 27.82
N ILE A 278 23.57 -89.84 28.52
CA ILE A 278 24.68 -90.52 29.22
C ILE A 278 24.13 -91.54 30.23
N VAL A 279 23.13 -91.15 31.03
CA VAL A 279 22.49 -92.03 32.02
C VAL A 279 21.77 -93.20 31.34
N ARG A 280 20.98 -92.94 30.29
CA ARG A 280 20.23 -93.98 29.56
C ARG A 280 21.11 -94.97 28.80
N ARG A 281 22.25 -94.53 28.28
CA ARG A 281 23.22 -95.38 27.57
C ARG A 281 24.22 -96.07 28.51
N GLY A 282 24.11 -95.84 29.82
CA GLY A 282 24.99 -96.48 30.82
C GLY A 282 26.46 -96.03 30.75
N LEU A 283 26.75 -94.91 30.07
CA LEU A 283 28.12 -94.44 29.83
C LEU A 283 28.75 -93.75 31.06
N CYS A 284 28.03 -93.67 32.18
CA CYS A 284 28.52 -93.11 33.43
C CYS A 284 28.64 -94.22 34.50
N GLY A 285 29.87 -94.52 34.91
CA GLY A 285 30.13 -95.37 36.07
C GLY A 285 29.59 -94.70 37.34
N PHE A 286 28.52 -95.26 37.92
CA PHE A 286 27.99 -94.82 39.20
C PHE A 286 28.99 -95.13 40.33
N LYS A 287 29.79 -94.13 40.75
CA LYS A 287 30.48 -94.20 42.05
C LYS A 287 29.43 -93.96 43.16
N LYS A 288 29.04 -95.01 43.88
CA LYS A 288 28.29 -94.89 45.13
C LYS A 288 29.18 -94.16 46.16
N ALA A 289 28.72 -93.03 46.69
CA ALA A 289 29.37 -92.38 47.83
C ALA A 289 29.18 -93.25 49.08
N GLU A 290 30.28 -93.69 49.66
CA GLU A 290 30.30 -94.44 50.92
C GLU A 290 29.83 -93.59 52.10
N LYS A 291 29.03 -94.22 52.96
CA LYS A 291 28.64 -93.72 54.29
C LYS A 291 29.87 -93.65 55.20
N GLY A 292 30.21 -92.47 55.72
CA GLY A 292 31.35 -92.25 56.63
C GLY A 292 31.05 -91.33 57.81
N LYS A 293 30.68 -91.95 58.94
CA LYS A 293 30.87 -91.62 60.37
C LYS A 293 30.93 -90.16 60.91
N LYS A 294 30.06 -89.97 61.93
CA LYS A 294 30.12 -89.10 63.13
C LYS A 294 31.49 -88.47 63.48
N GLY A 295 31.48 -87.15 63.66
CA GLY A 295 32.46 -86.39 64.45
C GLY A 295 31.79 -85.15 65.07
N ASN A 296 31.64 -85.18 66.39
CA ASN A 296 30.96 -84.19 67.21
C ASN A 296 31.96 -83.10 67.64
N LYS A 297 31.72 -81.81 67.34
CA LYS A 297 32.28 -80.70 68.14
C LYS A 297 31.43 -79.44 68.02
N LYS A 298 30.71 -79.15 69.11
CA LYS A 298 30.11 -77.86 69.45
C LYS A 298 31.20 -76.77 69.41
N GLU A 299 30.96 -75.67 68.70
CA GLU A 299 31.34 -74.35 69.21
C GLU A 299 30.49 -73.20 68.61
N ARG A 300 29.59 -72.70 69.47
CA ARG A 300 29.10 -71.33 69.65
C ARG A 300 28.94 -70.39 68.44
N ARG A 301 27.65 -70.17 68.14
CA ARG A 301 27.04 -68.89 67.75
C ARG A 301 27.73 -67.66 68.36
N LYS A 302 28.10 -66.69 67.53
CA LYS A 302 28.04 -65.26 67.88
C LYS A 302 27.39 -64.46 66.74
N LYS A 303 26.18 -63.99 67.06
CA LYS A 303 25.51 -62.81 66.49
C LYS A 303 26.46 -61.60 66.49
N LYS A 304 26.39 -60.77 65.45
CA LYS A 304 26.37 -59.29 65.48
C LYS A 304 26.07 -58.84 64.04
N LYS A 305 24.89 -58.23 63.83
CA LYS A 305 24.61 -56.78 63.85
C LYS A 305 25.00 -56.19 62.51
#